data_AF-A0A9E4WRI7-F1
#
_entry.id   AF-A0A9E4WRI7-F1
#
_cell.length_a   1.000
_cell.length_b   1.000
_cell.length_c   1.000
_cell.angle_alpha   90.00
_cell.angle_beta   90.00
_cell.angle_gamma   90.00
#
_symmetry.space_group_name_H-M   'P 1'
#
loop_
_entity.id
_entity.type
_entity.pdbx_description
1 polymer ?
#
loop_
_entity_poly.entity_id
_entity_poly.type
_entity_poly.pdbx_seq_one_letter_code
_entity_poly.pdbx_strand_id
1 'polypeptide(L)' 'MADADFVQASMQKMAALFAGLSREETKQLLAALERSGAAVYNSLAEDEPDAEAKAALLAAAGREVENAEVLESQA' A
#
# COMPACT_ATOMS: atom_id res chain seq x y z
N MET A 1 9.53 14.88 -8.19
CA MET A 1 8.08 14.60 -8.28
C MET A 1 7.85 13.69 -9.46
N ALA A 2 7.12 12.59 -9.29
CA ALA A 2 6.66 11.81 -10.43
C ALA A 2 5.76 12.70 -11.31
N ASP A 3 5.83 12.51 -12.61
CA ASP A 3 4.96 13.17 -13.58
C ASP A 3 3.48 12.86 -13.25
N ALA A 4 2.60 13.87 -13.31
CA ALA A 4 1.18 13.68 -13.00
C ALA A 4 0.55 12.62 -13.92
N ASP A 5 1.02 12.55 -15.16
CA ASP A 5 0.61 11.55 -16.14
C ASP A 5 1.01 10.13 -15.70
N PHE A 6 2.19 9.98 -15.09
CA PHE A 6 2.64 8.71 -14.54
C PHE A 6 1.75 8.23 -13.39
N VAL A 7 1.40 9.14 -12.47
CA VAL A 7 0.52 8.81 -11.33
C VAL A 7 -0.86 8.41 -11.83
N GLN A 8 -1.45 9.20 -12.74
CA GLN A 8 -2.77 8.93 -13.32
C GLN A 8 -2.82 7.59 -14.05
N ALA A 9 -1.83 7.30 -14.91
CA ALA A 9 -1.75 6.04 -15.64
C ALA A 9 -1.55 4.83 -14.70
N SER A 10 -0.80 5.01 -13.61
CA SER A 10 -0.60 3.97 -12.60
C SER A 10 -1.89 3.67 -11.84
N MET A 11 -2.66 4.71 -11.47
CA MET A 11 -3.97 4.54 -10.82
C MET A 11 -4.95 3.76 -11.69
N GLN A 12 -4.98 4.01 -13.00
CA GLN A 12 -5.83 3.24 -13.92
C GLN A 12 -5.44 1.75 -13.97
N LYS A 13 -4.13 1.46 -14.00
CA LYS A 13 -3.64 0.07 -13.96
C LYS A 13 -3.98 -0.63 -12.65
N MET A 14 -3.85 0.06 -11.51
CA MET A 14 -4.22 -0.49 -10.21
C MET A 14 -5.72 -0.76 -10.12
N ALA A 15 -6.57 0.17 -10.59
CA ALA A 15 -8.02 -0.05 -10.62
C ALA A 15 -8.41 -1.26 -11.47
N ALA A 16 -7.69 -1.53 -12.57
CA ALA A 16 -7.94 -2.68 -13.41
C ALA A 16 -7.66 -4.03 -12.71
N LEU A 17 -6.81 -4.08 -11.69
CA LEU A 17 -6.56 -5.30 -10.91
C LEU A 17 -7.81 -5.80 -10.17
N PHE A 18 -8.74 -4.90 -9.85
CA PHE A 18 -9.98 -5.21 -9.14
C PHE A 18 -11.16 -5.51 -10.05
N ALA A 19 -11.01 -5.35 -11.37
CA ALA A 19 -12.12 -5.49 -12.30
C ALA A 19 -12.64 -6.93 -12.33
N GLY A 20 -13.94 -7.10 -12.05
CA GLY A 20 -14.61 -8.40 -12.08
C GLY A 20 -14.44 -9.26 -10.83
N LEU A 21 -13.70 -8.79 -9.83
CA LEU A 21 -13.58 -9.47 -8.54
C LEU A 21 -14.88 -9.34 -7.73
N SER A 22 -15.19 -10.37 -6.94
CA SER A 22 -16.17 -10.28 -5.88
C SER A 22 -15.71 -9.32 -4.77
N ARG A 23 -16.62 -9.01 -3.85
CA ARG A 23 -16.30 -8.17 -2.69
C ARG A 23 -15.24 -8.80 -1.78
N GLU A 24 -15.29 -10.12 -1.61
CA GLU A 24 -14.33 -10.87 -0.80
C GLU A 24 -12.95 -10.86 -1.46
N GLU A 25 -12.87 -11.22 -2.74
CA GLU A 25 -11.61 -11.19 -3.51
C GLU A 25 -11.01 -9.78 -3.57
N THR A 26 -11.84 -8.75 -3.68
CA THR A 26 -11.39 -7.34 -3.60
C THR A 26 -10.71 -7.05 -2.27
N LYS A 27 -11.29 -7.49 -1.14
CA LYS A 27 -10.69 -7.28 0.19
C LYS A 27 -9.40 -8.07 0.35
N GLN A 28 -9.36 -9.31 -0.12
CA GLN A 28 -8.16 -10.15 -0.07
C GLN A 28 -7.02 -9.55 -0.90
N LEU A 29 -7.31 -9.09 -2.12
CA LEU A 29 -6.32 -8.42 -2.96
C LEU A 29 -5.86 -7.10 -2.32
N LEU A 30 -6.79 -6.30 -1.78
CA LEU A 30 -6.43 -5.05 -1.12
C LEU A 30 -5.55 -5.30 0.11
N ALA A 31 -5.88 -6.29 0.95
CA ALA A 31 -5.04 -6.66 2.08
C ALA A 31 -3.62 -7.05 1.65
N ALA A 32 -3.49 -7.83 0.55
CA ALA A 32 -2.18 -8.18 0.01
C ALA A 32 -1.39 -6.96 -0.49
N LEU A 33 -2.07 -5.97 -1.08
CA LEU A 33 -1.45 -4.71 -1.48
C LEU A 33 -0.98 -3.89 -0.27
N GLU A 34 -1.78 -3.79 0.79
CA GLU A 34 -1.39 -3.10 2.03
C GLU A 34 -0.17 -3.78 2.68
N ARG A 35 -0.15 -5.12 2.75
CA ARG A 35 1.04 -5.88 3.22
C ARG A 35 2.28 -5.56 2.39
N SER A 36 2.11 -5.45 1.06
CA SER A 36 3.20 -5.10 0.14
C SER A 36 3.64 -3.64 0.31
N GLY A 37 2.69 -2.72 0.51
CA GLY A 37 2.95 -1.31 0.80
C GLY A 37 3.75 -1.13 2.09
N ALA A 38 3.40 -1.87 3.15
CA ALA A 38 4.18 -1.90 4.38
C ALA A 38 5.64 -2.32 4.15
N ALA A 39 5.88 -3.35 3.33
CA ALA A 39 7.22 -3.80 2.98
C ALA A 39 8.01 -2.72 2.21
N VAL A 40 7.36 -1.99 1.30
CA VAL A 40 7.98 -0.87 0.57
C VAL A 40 8.36 0.26 1.53
N TYR A 41 7.46 0.68 2.43
CA TYR A 41 7.77 1.71 3.42
C TYR A 41 8.93 1.31 4.34
N ASN A 42 8.95 0.05 4.80
CA ASN A 42 10.05 -0.46 5.62
C ASN A 42 11.38 -0.42 4.86
N SER A 43 11.41 -0.86 3.60
CA SER A 43 12.61 -0.81 2.77
C SER A 43 13.09 0.62 2.55
N LEU A 44 12.18 1.58 2.32
CA LEU A 44 12.55 2.99 2.22
C LEU A 44 13.12 3.54 3.55
N ALA A 45 12.57 3.11 4.69
CA ALA A 45 13.03 3.54 6.00
C ALA A 45 14.41 2.98 6.40
N GLU A 46 14.85 1.87 5.80
CA GLU A 46 16.18 1.30 6.01
C GLU A 46 17.28 2.23 5.52
N ASP A 47 17.06 2.83 4.34
CA ASP A 47 18.04 3.69 3.66
C ASP A 47 17.84 5.20 3.95
N GLU A 48 16.82 5.59 4.71
CA GLU A 48 16.49 6.99 4.98
C GLU A 48 17.42 7.61 6.07
N PRO A 49 18.26 8.61 5.72
CA PRO A 49 19.18 9.25 6.66
C PRO A 49 18.50 10.24 7.62
N ASP A 50 17.38 10.84 7.25
CA ASP A 50 16.67 11.77 8.11
C ASP A 50 15.80 11.05 9.13
N ALA A 51 16.01 11.35 10.42
CA ALA A 51 15.36 10.63 11.51
C ALA A 51 13.84 10.84 11.55
N GLU A 52 13.36 12.03 11.16
CA GLU A 52 11.94 12.36 11.15
C GLU A 52 11.24 11.67 9.97
N ALA A 53 11.84 11.73 8.77
CA ALA A 53 11.36 11.04 7.58
C ALA A 53 11.33 9.52 7.79
N LYS A 54 12.39 8.95 8.38
CA LYS A 54 12.45 7.53 8.75
C LYS A 54 11.31 7.13 9.69
N ALA A 55 11.06 7.93 10.73
CA ALA A 55 9.96 7.67 11.65
C ALA A 55 8.60 7.75 10.94
N ALA A 56 8.42 8.69 10.01
CA ALA A 56 7.19 8.81 9.22
C ALA A 56 6.96 7.61 8.30
N LEU A 57 8.01 7.09 7.65
CA LEU A 57 7.95 5.88 6.82
C LEU A 57 7.58 4.64 7.65
N LEU A 58 8.21 4.45 8.81
CA LEU A 58 7.87 3.35 9.73
C LEU A 58 6.43 3.45 10.24
N ALA A 59 5.96 4.66 10.54
CA ALA A 59 4.57 4.89 10.93
C ALA A 59 3.60 4.60 9.77
N ALA A 60 3.99 4.87 8.53
CA ALA A 60 3.20 4.50 7.35
C ALA A 60 3.13 2.98 7.18
N ALA A 61 4.26 2.27 7.32
CA ALA A 61 4.28 0.82 7.29
C ALA A 61 3.34 0.19 8.35
N GLY A 62 3.31 0.76 9.56
CA GLY A 62 2.40 0.32 10.61
C GLY A 62 0.92 0.46 10.23
N ARG A 63 0.52 1.60 9.64
CA ARG A 63 -0.86 1.81 9.20
C ARG A 63 -1.30 0.84 8.10
N GLU A 64 -0.42 0.55 7.15
CA GLU A 64 -0.68 -0.44 6.09
C GLU A 64 -0.89 -1.85 6.69
N VAL A 65 -0.11 -2.22 7.72
CA VAL A 65 -0.32 -3.49 8.45
C VAL A 65 -1.69 -3.51 9.14
N GLU A 66 -2.06 -2.44 9.83
CA GLU A 66 -3.38 -2.32 10.49
C GLU A 66 -4.53 -2.42 9.48
N ASN A 67 -4.40 -1.77 8.32
CA ASN A 67 -5.39 -1.85 7.24
C ASN A 67 -5.54 -3.27 6.71
N ALA A 68 -4.43 -3.97 6.48
CA ALA A 68 -4.44 -5.36 6.03
C ALA A 68 -5.19 -6.27 7.01
N GLU A 69 -4.92 -6.14 8.31
CA GLU A 69 -5.60 -6.93 9.36
C GLU A 69 -7.11 -6.66 9.41
N VAL A 70 -7.51 -5.39 9.25
CA VAL A 70 -8.93 -5.01 9.18
C VAL A 70 -9.60 -5.66 7.95
N LEU A 71 -8.94 -5.65 6.80
CA LEU A 71 -9.48 -6.24 5.57
C LEU A 71 -9.56 -7.77 5.65
N GLU A 72 -8.53 -8.41 6.20
CA GLU A 72 -8.45 -9.86 6.42
C GLU A 72 -9.54 -10.36 7.39
N SER A 73 -9.86 -9.58 8.43
CA SER A 73 -10.93 -9.92 9.37
C SER A 73 -12.35 -9.74 8.83
N GLN A 74 -12.49 -9.09 7.66
CA GLN A 74 -13.76 -8.82 7.01
C GLN A 74 -13.97 -9.58 5.70
N ALA A 75 -12.95 -10.28 5.21
CA ALA A 75 -13.03 -11.13 4.02
C ALA A 75 -13.81 -12.39 4.37
#